data_AF-A0A9E2F587-F1
#
_entry.id   AF-A0A9E2F587-F1
#
_cell.length_a   1.000
_cell.length_b   1.000
_cell.length_c   1.000
_cell.angle_alpha   90.00
_cell.angle_beta   90.00
_cell.angle_gamma   90.00
#
_symmetry.space_group_name_H-M   'P 1'
#
loop_
_entity.id
_entity.type
_entity.pdbx_description
1 polymer ?
#
loop_
_entity_poly.entity_id
_entity_poly.type
_entity_poly.pdbx_seq_one_letter_code
_entity_poly.pdbx_strand_id
1 'polypeptide(L)'
;MKTLEDVRKVLERRHGKIPDVVWEEFESMEIPQVALGNDGDFEYVEEKLVHLLNVYKAGRGRKVPTSRAPKEETLPPDERLLALCEVLALQAANRPDVQAFRRDVLGGQLIRWDDIPAWVEDRAAQESGPEFLLTVTVAVTKEALPAPGAPPQEQLRAAQQAVATGQPVRYGTEVILLPYPKDGATEWAFIAYGGVLWRLKKIAQRLAKEYGWHEAEAVSFVLSGTVPILPRGRVKLSWRMSGPRITLEVDPRLSRTEVARIYSRWRGRVFQGADKPIERKAARLAVFAEEYRDSGLSWRELMAIWNQKYPDWQYHTPAHFARNCQLAWQRVTGEKWPRKKEGKRRGKEAGAR
;
A
#
# COMPACT_ATOMS: atom_id res chain seq x y z
N MET A 1 15.63 -4.80 23.42
CA MET A 1 16.24 -4.95 22.08
C MET A 1 16.45 -3.55 21.50
N LYS A 2 17.46 -3.32 20.64
CA LYS A 2 17.79 -1.94 20.22
C LYS A 2 17.53 -1.67 18.73
N THR A 3 17.46 -2.70 17.89
CA THR A 3 17.27 -2.56 16.43
C THR A 3 16.32 -3.61 15.86
N LEU A 4 15.72 -3.35 14.70
CA LEU A 4 14.90 -4.33 13.97
C LEU A 4 15.70 -5.58 13.60
N GLU A 5 17.00 -5.43 13.38
CA GLU A 5 17.92 -6.54 13.14
C GLU A 5 18.06 -7.44 14.38
N ASP A 6 18.00 -6.87 15.60
CA ASP A 6 17.95 -7.64 16.84
C ASP A 6 16.61 -8.37 16.98
N VAL A 7 15.49 -7.73 16.61
CA VAL A 7 14.15 -8.35 16.60
C VAL A 7 14.16 -9.56 15.68
N ARG A 8 14.69 -9.39 14.47
CA ARG A 8 14.86 -10.48 13.51
C ARG A 8 15.67 -11.62 14.09
N LYS A 9 16.84 -11.34 14.67
CA LYS A 9 17.74 -12.36 15.24
C LYS A 9 17.12 -13.12 16.41
N VAL A 10 16.26 -12.48 17.20
CA VAL A 10 15.54 -13.16 18.29
C VAL A 10 14.42 -14.04 17.74
N LEU A 11 13.64 -13.54 16.78
CA LEU A 11 12.57 -14.30 16.15
C LEU A 11 13.09 -15.48 15.32
N GLU A 12 14.21 -15.31 14.61
CA GLU A 12 14.88 -16.39 13.87
C GLU A 12 15.46 -17.47 14.79
N ARG A 13 15.90 -17.09 16.01
CA ARG A 13 16.33 -18.05 17.03
C ARG A 13 15.17 -18.92 17.54
N ARG A 14 13.95 -18.37 17.61
CA ARG A 14 12.75 -19.06 18.12
C ARG A 14 12.00 -19.87 17.05
N HIS A 15 11.90 -19.34 15.83
CA HIS A 15 11.08 -19.92 14.75
C HIS A 15 11.87 -20.48 13.57
N GLY A 16 13.20 -20.46 13.66
CA GLY A 16 14.10 -20.78 12.57
C GLY A 16 14.20 -19.64 11.55
N LYS A 17 14.98 -19.85 10.48
CA LYS A 17 15.26 -18.82 9.47
C LYS A 17 13.97 -18.23 8.88
N ILE A 18 13.80 -16.91 9.03
CA ILE A 18 12.68 -16.17 8.46
C ILE A 18 13.06 -15.80 7.01
N PRO A 19 12.25 -16.18 6.00
CA PRO A 19 12.50 -15.79 4.62
C PRO A 19 12.44 -14.27 4.44
N ASP A 20 13.35 -13.71 3.64
CA ASP A 20 13.46 -12.25 3.45
C ASP A 20 12.14 -11.61 3.01
N VAL A 21 11.40 -12.25 2.09
CA VAL A 21 10.08 -11.77 1.64
C VAL A 21 9.02 -11.74 2.75
N VAL A 22 9.11 -12.63 3.75
CA VAL A 22 8.21 -12.60 4.91
C VAL A 22 8.65 -11.49 5.85
N TRP A 23 9.96 -11.30 6.01
CA TRP A 23 10.52 -10.25 6.83
C TRP A 23 10.24 -8.84 6.28
N GLU A 24 10.40 -8.64 4.98
CA GLU A 24 10.07 -7.38 4.28
C GLU A 24 8.59 -7.02 4.41
N GLU A 25 7.68 -7.98 4.21
CA GLU A 25 6.25 -7.77 4.42
C GLU A 25 5.97 -7.45 5.89
N PHE A 26 6.60 -8.18 6.81
CA PHE A 26 6.43 -7.98 8.24
C PHE A 26 6.93 -6.61 8.71
N GLU A 27 8.06 -6.14 8.16
CA GLU A 27 8.58 -4.78 8.35
C GLU A 27 7.68 -3.71 7.72
N SER A 28 7.12 -3.97 6.52
CA SER A 28 6.22 -3.03 5.83
C SER A 28 4.89 -2.81 6.58
N MET A 29 4.49 -3.77 7.42
CA MET A 29 3.35 -3.66 8.33
C MET A 29 3.71 -2.96 9.65
N GLU A 30 4.97 -2.55 9.82
CA GLU A 30 5.53 -1.91 11.01
C GLU A 30 5.34 -2.72 12.31
N ILE A 31 5.19 -4.04 12.20
CA ILE A 31 4.93 -4.92 13.36
C ILE A 31 6.19 -5.17 14.19
N PRO A 32 7.38 -5.47 13.63
CA PRO A 32 8.61 -5.66 14.41
C PRO A 32 8.98 -4.48 15.31
N GLN A 33 8.58 -3.28 14.94
CA GLN A 33 8.82 -2.02 15.65
C GLN A 33 8.12 -2.03 17.02
N VAL A 34 7.02 -2.78 17.17
CA VAL A 34 6.29 -2.97 18.44
C VAL A 34 7.16 -3.66 19.50
N ALA A 35 8.14 -4.47 19.10
CA ALA A 35 9.08 -5.16 19.99
C ALA A 35 10.26 -4.29 20.46
N LEU A 36 10.39 -3.05 19.97
CA LEU A 36 11.50 -2.15 20.31
C LEU A 36 11.22 -1.21 21.48
N GLY A 37 9.98 -1.14 21.97
CA GLY A 37 9.61 -0.38 23.17
C GLY A 37 10.02 -1.07 24.49
N ASN A 38 10.12 -0.30 25.58
CA ASN A 38 10.45 -0.83 26.92
C ASN A 38 9.39 -1.82 27.45
N ASP A 39 8.13 -1.66 27.04
CA ASP A 39 7.00 -2.59 27.29
C ASP A 39 6.55 -3.30 26.00
N GLY A 40 7.48 -3.45 25.04
CA GLY A 40 7.15 -3.96 23.71
C GLY A 40 6.45 -5.32 23.77
N ASP A 41 5.28 -5.42 23.14
CA ASP A 41 4.47 -6.63 23.11
C ASP A 41 5.09 -7.65 22.13
N PHE A 42 6.13 -8.31 22.60
CA PHE A 42 6.84 -9.33 21.83
C PHE A 42 5.94 -10.53 21.51
N GLU A 43 4.94 -10.80 22.36
CA GLU A 43 3.98 -11.88 22.15
C GLU A 43 3.08 -11.59 20.95
N TYR A 44 2.58 -10.35 20.81
CA TYR A 44 1.88 -9.89 19.61
C TYR A 44 2.75 -9.94 18.35
N VAL A 45 4.01 -9.49 18.42
CA VAL A 45 4.94 -9.57 17.29
C VAL A 45 5.17 -11.03 16.89
N GLU A 46 5.36 -11.90 17.86
CA GLU A 46 5.57 -13.33 17.63
C GLU A 46 4.32 -14.00 17.05
N GLU A 47 3.12 -13.70 17.55
CA GLU A 47 1.85 -14.19 17.01
C GLU A 47 1.65 -13.78 15.54
N LYS A 48 1.93 -12.52 15.21
CA LYS A 48 1.81 -12.00 13.84
C LYS A 48 2.86 -12.58 12.90
N LEU A 49 4.09 -12.76 13.37
CA LEU A 49 5.12 -13.45 12.59
C LEU A 49 4.71 -14.91 12.32
N VAL A 50 4.23 -15.62 13.34
CA VAL A 50 3.78 -17.01 13.19
C VAL A 50 2.62 -17.08 12.20
N HIS A 51 1.68 -16.14 12.27
CA HIS A 51 0.60 -16.03 11.29
C HIS A 51 1.15 -15.83 9.87
N LEU A 52 2.05 -14.87 9.64
CA LEU A 52 2.66 -14.62 8.33
C LEU A 52 3.51 -15.79 7.83
N LEU A 53 4.26 -16.44 8.71
CA LEU A 53 5.02 -17.64 8.38
C LEU A 53 4.10 -18.80 8.03
N ASN A 54 2.96 -18.94 8.69
CA ASN A 54 1.96 -19.96 8.36
C ASN A 54 1.28 -19.66 7.02
N VAL A 55 0.94 -18.39 6.74
CA VAL A 55 0.45 -17.94 5.44
C VAL A 55 1.49 -18.17 4.35
N TYR A 56 2.77 -17.87 4.61
CA TYR A 56 3.87 -18.08 3.68
C TYR A 56 4.19 -19.57 3.45
N LYS A 57 4.15 -20.40 4.51
CA LYS A 57 4.33 -21.85 4.43
C LYS A 57 3.17 -22.51 3.67
N ALA A 58 1.93 -22.08 3.93
CA ALA A 58 0.77 -22.46 3.12
C ALA A 58 0.89 -21.96 1.67
N GLY A 59 1.60 -20.85 1.47
CA GLY A 59 1.96 -20.27 0.17
C GLY A 59 3.18 -20.89 -0.53
N ARG A 60 3.94 -21.82 0.06
CA ARG A 60 5.17 -22.37 -0.55
C ARG A 60 4.97 -23.25 -1.80
N GLY A 61 3.72 -23.39 -2.27
CA GLY A 61 3.37 -23.89 -3.60
C GLY A 61 2.85 -22.82 -4.56
N ARG A 62 2.53 -21.62 -4.06
CA ARG A 62 2.17 -20.45 -4.85
C ARG A 62 3.46 -19.76 -5.28
N LYS A 63 3.78 -19.85 -6.57
CA LYS A 63 4.55 -18.77 -7.21
C LYS A 63 3.68 -17.52 -7.14
N VAL A 64 3.70 -16.80 -6.02
CA VAL A 64 3.38 -15.37 -6.07
C VAL A 64 4.39 -14.82 -7.07
N PRO A 65 3.95 -14.27 -8.21
CA PRO A 65 4.88 -13.58 -9.08
C PRO A 65 5.56 -12.54 -8.20
N THR A 66 6.87 -12.70 -7.99
CA THR A 66 7.73 -11.68 -7.40
C THR A 66 7.26 -10.32 -7.92
N SER A 67 6.79 -9.48 -6.99
CA SER A 67 6.52 -8.06 -7.13
C SER A 67 6.69 -7.54 -8.56
N ARG A 68 5.62 -7.60 -9.36
CA ARG A 68 5.54 -6.71 -10.52
C ARG A 68 5.15 -5.36 -9.95
N ALA A 69 6.12 -4.44 -9.90
CA ALA A 69 5.88 -3.05 -9.58
C ALA A 69 4.56 -2.58 -10.24
N PRO A 70 3.71 -1.84 -9.51
CA PRO A 70 2.45 -1.37 -10.06
C PRO A 70 2.72 -0.69 -11.41
N LYS A 71 2.02 -1.14 -12.44
CA LYS A 71 2.12 -0.52 -13.75
C LYS A 71 1.19 0.68 -13.75
N GLU A 72 1.76 1.84 -14.03
CA GLU A 72 1.05 3.11 -14.16
C GLU A 72 1.20 3.65 -15.58
N GLU A 73 0.16 4.29 -16.09
CA GLU A 73 0.18 5.04 -17.34
C GLU A 73 -0.60 6.34 -17.14
N THR A 74 0.01 7.42 -17.57
CA THR A 74 -0.58 8.75 -17.58
C THR A 74 -1.04 9.07 -18.99
N LEU A 75 -2.29 9.52 -19.12
CA LEU A 75 -2.83 10.00 -20.39
C LEU A 75 -2.39 11.46 -20.58
N PRO A 76 -1.72 11.78 -21.71
CA PRO A 76 -1.21 13.13 -21.93
C PRO A 76 -2.35 14.17 -21.93
N PRO A 77 -2.06 15.43 -21.56
CA PRO A 77 -3.02 16.52 -21.65
C PRO A 77 -3.47 16.77 -23.10
N ASP A 78 -4.67 17.32 -23.26
CA ASP A 78 -5.09 17.97 -24.51
C ASP A 78 -4.86 19.49 -24.41
N GLU A 79 -5.07 20.21 -25.52
CA GLU A 79 -4.88 21.67 -25.59
C GLU A 79 -5.71 22.44 -24.56
N ARG A 80 -6.96 22.01 -24.33
CA ARG A 80 -7.83 22.60 -23.31
C ARG A 80 -7.23 22.45 -21.92
N LEU A 81 -6.69 21.28 -21.61
CA LEU A 81 -6.09 21.01 -20.30
C LEU A 81 -4.77 21.74 -20.12
N LEU A 82 -3.96 21.89 -21.18
CA LEU A 82 -2.77 22.76 -21.17
C LEU A 82 -3.15 24.21 -20.86
N ALA A 83 -4.15 24.76 -21.56
CA ALA A 83 -4.64 26.11 -21.29
C ALA A 83 -5.19 26.24 -19.86
N LEU A 84 -5.87 25.21 -19.33
CA LEU A 84 -6.29 25.19 -17.93
C LEU A 84 -5.09 25.23 -16.98
N CYS A 85 -4.02 24.46 -17.23
CA CYS A 85 -2.82 24.48 -16.41
C CYS A 85 -2.20 25.88 -16.33
N GLU A 86 -2.14 26.59 -17.46
CA GLU A 86 -1.66 27.98 -17.50
C GLU A 86 -2.56 28.92 -16.68
N VAL A 87 -3.88 28.83 -16.84
CA VAL A 87 -4.83 29.64 -16.05
C VAL A 87 -4.67 29.38 -14.55
N LEU A 88 -4.58 28.11 -14.15
CA LEU A 88 -4.41 27.72 -12.75
C LEU A 88 -3.05 28.17 -12.20
N ALA A 89 -1.98 28.10 -13.00
CA ALA A 89 -0.67 28.61 -12.63
C ALA A 89 -0.68 30.13 -12.41
N LEU A 90 -1.35 30.90 -13.28
CA LEU A 90 -1.52 32.35 -13.09
C LEU A 90 -2.30 32.66 -11.81
N GLN A 91 -3.38 31.92 -11.53
CA GLN A 91 -4.14 32.06 -10.29
C GLN A 91 -3.29 31.72 -9.06
N ALA A 92 -2.56 30.62 -9.09
CA ALA A 92 -1.70 30.18 -7.99
C ALA A 92 -0.54 31.17 -7.76
N ALA A 93 0.04 31.73 -8.81
CA ALA A 93 1.09 32.74 -8.73
C ALA A 93 0.61 34.04 -8.08
N ASN A 94 -0.68 34.36 -8.20
CA ASN A 94 -1.31 35.54 -7.60
C ASN A 94 -1.74 35.34 -6.14
N ARG A 95 -1.56 34.15 -5.57
CA ARG A 95 -1.91 33.93 -4.16
C ARG A 95 -0.95 34.71 -3.24
N PRO A 96 -1.46 35.36 -2.19
CA PRO A 96 -0.62 36.11 -1.26
C PRO A 96 0.47 35.26 -0.59
N ASP A 97 0.19 34.00 -0.28
CA ASP A 97 1.18 33.10 0.36
C ASP A 97 2.33 32.73 -0.58
N VAL A 98 2.04 32.48 -1.86
CA VAL A 98 3.05 32.23 -2.90
C VAL A 98 3.89 33.48 -3.17
N GLN A 99 3.25 34.63 -3.37
CA GLN A 99 3.94 35.91 -3.61
C GLN A 99 4.83 36.28 -2.42
N ALA A 100 4.31 36.15 -1.20
CA ALA A 100 5.09 36.41 0.00
C ALA A 100 6.27 35.45 0.10
N PHE A 101 6.10 34.15 -0.14
CA PHE A 101 7.23 33.23 -0.11
C PHE A 101 8.31 33.60 -1.13
N ARG A 102 7.94 33.85 -2.38
CA ARG A 102 8.89 34.24 -3.43
C ARG A 102 9.64 35.53 -3.10
N ARG A 103 8.95 36.53 -2.55
CA ARG A 103 9.59 37.78 -2.14
C ARG A 103 10.50 37.59 -0.92
N ASP A 104 9.98 36.99 0.14
CA ASP A 104 10.65 36.94 1.45
C ASP A 104 11.82 35.94 1.46
N VAL A 105 11.69 34.82 0.72
CA VAL A 105 12.65 33.71 0.74
C VAL A 105 13.53 33.70 -0.51
N LEU A 106 12.95 33.97 -1.68
CA LEU A 106 13.66 33.91 -2.96
C LEU A 106 14.10 35.31 -3.47
N GLY A 107 13.87 36.37 -2.69
CA GLY A 107 14.22 37.74 -3.09
C GLY A 107 13.47 38.22 -4.34
N GLY A 108 12.33 37.61 -4.66
CA GLY A 108 11.56 37.89 -5.88
C GLY A 108 12.09 37.22 -7.14
N GLN A 109 13.18 36.45 -7.07
CA GLN A 109 13.75 35.73 -8.20
C GLN A 109 13.40 34.24 -8.15
N LEU A 110 13.00 33.67 -9.28
CA LEU A 110 12.69 32.25 -9.37
C LEU A 110 13.97 31.43 -9.54
N ILE A 111 13.96 30.24 -8.94
CA ILE A 111 15.05 29.26 -9.05
C ILE A 111 14.90 28.52 -10.40
N ARG A 112 16.01 28.24 -11.08
CA ARG A 112 15.94 27.40 -12.29
C ARG A 112 15.55 25.97 -11.90
N TRP A 113 14.86 25.27 -12.80
CA TRP A 113 14.42 23.90 -12.54
C TRP A 113 15.54 22.99 -12.04
N ASP A 114 16.70 23.04 -12.71
CA ASP A 114 17.86 22.19 -12.41
C ASP A 114 18.52 22.51 -11.06
N ASP A 115 18.27 23.70 -10.50
CA ASP A 115 18.84 24.16 -9.23
C ASP A 115 17.91 23.86 -8.04
N ILE A 116 16.68 23.38 -8.28
CA ILE A 116 15.73 23.03 -7.22
C ILE A 116 16.30 22.00 -6.23
N PRO A 117 16.90 20.86 -6.67
CA PRO A 117 17.43 19.87 -5.74
C PRO A 117 18.49 20.46 -4.81
N ALA A 118 19.48 21.15 -5.39
CA ALA A 118 20.56 21.77 -4.62
C ALA A 118 20.03 22.80 -3.62
N TRP A 119 19.07 23.64 -4.03
CA TRP A 119 18.48 24.62 -3.14
C TRP A 119 17.73 23.98 -1.96
N VAL A 120 16.97 22.91 -2.21
CA VAL A 120 16.24 22.19 -1.15
C VAL A 120 17.21 21.51 -0.19
N GLU A 121 18.25 20.86 -0.72
CA GLU A 121 19.27 20.17 0.08
C GLU A 121 20.10 21.14 0.93
N ASP A 122 20.55 22.25 0.35
CA ASP A 122 21.27 23.30 1.08
C ASP A 122 20.41 23.90 2.19
N ARG A 123 19.13 24.17 1.90
CA ARG A 123 18.21 24.69 2.90
C ARG A 123 17.94 23.67 4.00
N ALA A 124 17.75 22.40 3.64
CA ALA A 124 17.58 21.33 4.61
C ALA A 124 18.81 21.22 5.52
N ALA A 125 20.03 21.26 4.96
CA ALA A 125 21.26 21.22 5.74
C ALA A 125 21.42 22.42 6.69
N GLN A 126 21.04 23.63 6.26
CA GLN A 126 21.07 24.83 7.09
C GLN A 126 20.02 24.83 8.21
N GLU A 127 18.86 24.21 7.96
CA GLU A 127 17.76 24.09 8.92
C GLU A 127 17.87 22.84 9.81
N SER A 128 18.81 21.95 9.52
CA SER A 128 19.01 20.69 10.24
C SER A 128 19.64 20.93 11.62
N GLY A 129 18.81 21.34 12.58
CA GLY A 129 19.00 21.03 13.99
C GLY A 129 18.49 19.61 14.32
N PRO A 130 18.69 19.10 15.54
CA PRO A 130 18.18 17.79 15.98
C PRO A 130 16.64 17.70 16.04
N GLU A 131 15.94 18.80 15.75
CA GLU A 131 14.49 18.97 15.89
C GLU A 131 13.80 18.82 14.52
N PHE A 132 13.51 17.59 14.13
CA PHE A 132 12.64 17.29 12.99
C PHE A 132 11.18 17.15 13.45
N LEU A 133 10.24 17.44 12.54
CA LEU A 133 8.82 17.40 12.87
C LEU A 133 8.31 15.96 12.87
N LEU A 134 8.06 15.45 14.08
CA LEU A 134 7.42 14.17 14.33
C LEU A 134 5.95 14.39 14.71
N THR A 135 5.01 13.87 13.93
CA THR A 135 3.61 13.82 14.36
C THR A 135 3.40 12.52 15.13
N VAL A 136 3.14 12.63 16.43
CA VAL A 136 2.74 11.49 17.26
C VAL A 136 1.21 11.48 17.37
N THR A 137 0.57 10.55 16.67
CA THR A 137 -0.85 10.27 16.86
C THR A 137 -1.01 9.45 18.11
N VAL A 138 -1.83 9.93 19.04
CA VAL A 138 -2.19 9.24 20.28
C VAL A 138 -3.66 8.86 20.19
N ALA A 139 -3.95 7.56 20.10
CA ALA A 139 -5.32 7.08 20.27
C ALA A 139 -5.66 7.05 21.78
N VAL A 140 -6.47 8.00 22.24
CA VAL A 140 -7.06 7.97 23.59
C VAL A 140 -8.50 7.46 23.51
N THR A 141 -9.00 6.84 24.59
CA THR A 141 -10.40 6.39 24.60
C THR A 141 -11.34 7.59 24.58
N LYS A 142 -12.56 7.43 24.04
CA LYS A 142 -13.51 8.54 23.90
C LYS A 142 -13.89 9.14 25.25
N GLU A 143 -13.83 8.34 26.31
CA GLU A 143 -14.09 8.72 27.71
C GLU A 143 -12.98 9.60 28.29
N ALA A 144 -11.79 9.59 27.69
CA ALA A 144 -10.64 10.38 28.13
C ALA A 144 -10.57 11.77 27.47
N LEU A 145 -11.45 12.06 26.51
CA LEU A 145 -11.52 13.37 25.85
C LEU A 145 -12.65 14.23 26.44
N PRO A 146 -12.48 15.56 26.48
CA PRO A 146 -13.56 16.48 26.81
C PRO A 146 -14.72 16.34 25.82
N ALA A 147 -15.89 16.88 26.18
CA ALA A 147 -17.07 16.85 25.32
C ALA A 147 -16.76 17.40 23.90
N PRO A 148 -17.37 16.83 22.84
CA PRO A 148 -17.21 17.34 21.48
C PRO A 148 -17.52 18.84 21.44
N GLY A 149 -16.56 19.65 20.97
CA GLY A 149 -16.66 21.11 20.93
C GLY A 149 -15.80 21.86 21.96
N ALA A 150 -15.10 21.16 22.86
CA ALA A 150 -14.12 21.77 23.74
C ALA A 150 -12.98 22.44 22.94
N PRO A 151 -12.38 23.53 23.45
CA PRO A 151 -11.26 24.20 22.81
C PRO A 151 -10.09 23.23 22.51
N PRO A 152 -9.36 23.40 21.39
CA PRO A 152 -8.24 22.52 21.02
C PRO A 152 -7.19 22.36 22.12
N GLN A 153 -6.96 23.40 22.93
CA GLN A 153 -6.01 23.38 24.04
C GLN A 153 -6.44 22.43 25.17
N GLU A 154 -7.75 22.35 25.43
CA GLU A 154 -8.31 21.46 26.46
C GLU A 154 -8.29 20.01 25.99
N GLN A 155 -8.61 19.78 24.71
CA GLN A 155 -8.46 18.47 24.08
C GLN A 155 -7.01 17.99 24.12
N LEU A 156 -6.04 18.88 23.83
CA LEU A 156 -4.62 18.56 23.89
C LEU A 156 -4.16 18.22 25.30
N ARG A 157 -4.58 18.98 26.33
CA ARG A 157 -4.25 18.69 27.73
C ARG A 157 -4.82 17.35 28.19
N ALA A 158 -6.06 17.05 27.84
CA ALA A 158 -6.70 15.78 28.18
C ALA A 158 -5.98 14.59 27.49
N ALA A 159 -5.63 14.74 26.21
CA ALA A 159 -4.82 13.74 25.51
C ALA A 159 -3.44 13.54 26.16
N GLN A 160 -2.75 14.61 26.57
CA GLN A 160 -1.47 14.54 27.29
C GLN A 160 -1.59 13.83 28.65
N GLN A 161 -2.65 14.10 29.42
CA GLN A 161 -2.91 13.42 30.69
C GLN A 161 -3.25 11.94 30.52
N ALA A 162 -4.02 11.60 29.49
CA ALA A 162 -4.35 10.21 29.18
C ALA A 162 -3.11 9.41 28.74
N VAL A 163 -2.17 10.03 28.02
CA VAL A 163 -0.85 9.44 27.74
C VAL A 163 -0.03 9.26 29.02
N ALA A 164 0.02 10.30 29.87
CA ALA A 164 0.81 10.27 31.10
C ALA A 164 0.33 9.23 32.12
N THR A 165 -0.97 8.87 32.09
CA THR A 165 -1.58 7.90 33.01
C THR A 165 -1.57 6.45 32.48
N GLY A 166 -0.92 6.20 31.33
CA GLY A 166 -0.68 4.83 30.84
C GLY A 166 -1.91 4.15 30.23
N GLN A 167 -2.89 4.91 29.73
CA GLN A 167 -3.93 4.32 28.91
C GLN A 167 -3.33 3.67 27.65
N PRO A 168 -3.92 2.61 27.08
CA PRO A 168 -3.42 1.96 25.87
C PRO A 168 -3.52 2.94 24.69
N VAL A 169 -2.41 3.63 24.45
CA VAL A 169 -2.23 4.56 23.35
C VAL A 169 -1.71 3.79 22.15
N ARG A 170 -2.40 3.88 21.00
CA ARG A 170 -1.74 3.62 19.72
C ARG A 170 -0.90 4.84 19.38
N TYR A 171 0.40 4.64 19.28
CA TYR A 171 1.33 5.63 18.74
C TYR A 171 1.39 5.44 17.22
N GLY A 172 1.03 6.47 16.48
CA GLY A 172 1.37 6.60 15.07
C GLY A 172 2.45 7.66 14.95
N THR A 173 3.55 7.37 14.27
CA THR A 173 4.66 8.31 14.12
C THR A 173 4.78 8.69 12.65
N GLU A 174 4.35 9.89 12.28
CA GLU A 174 4.48 10.39 10.92
C GLU A 174 5.60 11.42 10.85
N VAL A 175 6.66 11.08 10.12
CA VAL A 175 7.71 12.04 9.77
C VAL A 175 7.20 12.90 8.63
N ILE A 176 7.13 14.21 8.87
CA ILE A 176 6.68 15.14 7.83
C ILE A 176 7.87 15.48 6.94
N LEU A 177 7.85 15.04 5.67
CA LEU A 177 8.91 15.27 4.70
C LEU A 177 8.44 16.18 3.56
N LEU A 178 9.32 17.00 3.00
CA LEU A 178 9.04 17.79 1.79
C LEU A 178 9.39 16.96 0.54
N PRO A 179 8.43 16.65 -0.34
CA PRO A 179 8.72 16.03 -1.63
C PRO A 179 9.19 17.07 -2.65
N TYR A 180 10.21 16.76 -3.45
CA TYR A 180 10.73 17.66 -4.51
C TYR A 180 11.26 16.84 -5.70
N PRO A 181 11.33 17.40 -6.91
CA PRO A 181 11.86 16.68 -8.07
C PRO A 181 13.39 16.59 -8.03
N LYS A 182 13.95 15.44 -8.39
CA LYS A 182 15.38 15.23 -8.63
C LYS A 182 15.55 14.13 -9.67
N ASP A 183 16.32 14.40 -10.73
CA ASP A 183 16.65 13.42 -11.79
C ASP A 183 15.43 12.71 -12.42
N GLY A 184 14.31 13.42 -12.54
CA GLY A 184 13.05 12.87 -13.07
C GLY A 184 12.27 11.98 -12.08
N ALA A 185 12.75 11.83 -10.85
CA ALA A 185 12.07 11.19 -9.73
C ALA A 185 11.60 12.22 -8.69
N THR A 186 10.80 11.75 -7.72
CA THR A 186 10.49 12.52 -6.51
C THR A 186 11.41 12.04 -5.40
N GLU A 187 12.07 12.97 -4.75
CA GLU A 187 12.90 12.77 -3.55
C GLU A 187 12.29 13.48 -2.35
N TRP A 188 12.81 13.20 -1.14
CA TRP A 188 12.26 13.70 0.11
C TRP A 188 13.32 14.36 0.98
N ALA A 189 13.01 15.55 1.50
CA ALA A 189 13.85 16.26 2.45
C ALA A 189 13.18 16.32 3.84
N PHE A 190 13.98 16.19 4.89
CA PHE A 190 13.54 16.50 6.25
C PHE A 190 13.27 18.00 6.39
N ILE A 191 12.28 18.35 7.21
CA ILE A 191 11.92 19.75 7.47
C ILE A 191 11.95 20.05 8.97
N ALA A 192 12.48 21.22 9.32
CA ALA A 192 12.40 21.76 10.66
C ALA A 192 11.06 22.48 10.88
N TYR A 193 10.44 22.32 12.06
CA TYR A 193 9.18 23.02 12.37
C TYR A 193 9.39 24.53 12.35
N GLY A 194 8.52 25.26 11.64
CA GLY A 194 8.62 26.71 11.50
C GLY A 194 9.73 27.20 10.54
N GLY A 195 10.54 26.28 9.98
CA GLY A 195 11.56 26.59 8.98
C GLY A 195 10.98 26.97 7.60
N VAL A 196 11.86 27.36 6.68
CA VAL A 196 11.50 27.73 5.31
C VAL A 196 10.91 26.53 4.57
N LEU A 197 11.50 25.34 4.72
CA LEU A 197 10.98 24.13 4.06
C LEU A 197 9.62 23.71 4.61
N TRP A 198 9.35 23.97 5.89
CA TRP A 198 8.02 23.77 6.46
C TRP A 198 7.00 24.75 5.89
N ARG A 199 7.34 26.04 5.79
CA ARG A 199 6.48 27.04 5.14
C ARG A 199 6.19 26.65 3.69
N LEU A 200 7.22 26.22 2.95
CA LEU A 200 7.09 25.74 1.57
C LEU A 200 6.16 24.52 1.49
N LYS A 201 6.33 23.53 2.37
CA LYS A 201 5.45 22.36 2.45
C LYS A 201 3.99 22.75 2.65
N LYS A 202 3.71 23.67 3.58
CA LYS A 202 2.33 24.12 3.84
C LYS A 202 1.70 24.79 2.61
N ILE A 203 2.47 25.58 1.86
CA ILE A 203 2.00 26.19 0.62
C ILE A 203 1.76 25.11 -0.44
N ALA A 204 2.73 24.22 -0.66
CA ALA A 204 2.64 23.14 -1.64
C ALA A 204 1.45 22.20 -1.38
N GLN A 205 1.19 21.84 -0.12
CA GLN A 205 0.02 21.02 0.25
C GLN A 205 -1.31 21.71 -0.07
N ARG A 206 -1.43 23.01 0.18
CA ARG A 206 -2.64 23.76 -0.19
C ARG A 206 -2.81 23.82 -1.70
N LEU A 207 -1.73 24.10 -2.43
CA LEU A 207 -1.76 24.14 -3.88
C LEU A 207 -2.13 22.78 -4.48
N ALA A 208 -1.52 21.70 -4.00
CA ALA A 208 -1.84 20.33 -4.42
C ALA A 208 -3.31 20.00 -4.20
N LYS A 209 -3.86 20.36 -3.03
CA LYS A 209 -5.27 20.13 -2.71
C LYS A 209 -6.23 20.96 -3.57
N GLU A 210 -5.93 22.23 -3.80
CA GLU A 210 -6.83 23.16 -4.48
C GLU A 210 -6.77 23.05 -6.01
N TYR A 211 -5.58 22.79 -6.57
CA TYR A 211 -5.35 22.75 -8.02
C TYR A 211 -5.18 21.33 -8.58
N GLY A 212 -5.16 20.31 -7.71
CA GLY A 212 -5.02 18.90 -8.12
C GLY A 212 -3.62 18.52 -8.57
N TRP A 213 -2.61 19.31 -8.21
CA TRP A 213 -1.20 19.04 -8.53
C TRP A 213 -0.59 17.99 -7.60
N HIS A 214 0.46 17.31 -8.06
CA HIS A 214 1.29 16.54 -7.15
C HIS A 214 2.07 17.50 -6.24
N GLU A 215 2.31 17.13 -4.98
CA GLU A 215 2.96 18.03 -4.02
C GLU A 215 4.36 18.45 -4.47
N ALA A 216 5.15 17.53 -5.04
CA ALA A 216 6.47 17.85 -5.61
C ALA A 216 6.39 18.84 -6.78
N GLU A 217 5.35 18.74 -7.62
CA GLU A 217 5.12 19.70 -8.72
C GLU A 217 4.75 21.07 -8.16
N ALA A 218 3.93 21.12 -7.09
CA ALA A 218 3.58 22.35 -6.40
C ALA A 218 4.79 23.02 -5.74
N VAL A 219 5.70 22.24 -5.13
CA VAL A 219 6.99 22.75 -4.63
C VAL A 219 7.77 23.39 -5.77
N SER A 220 7.91 22.67 -6.88
CA SER A 220 8.65 23.16 -8.05
C SER A 220 8.04 24.42 -8.64
N PHE A 221 6.71 24.50 -8.70
CA PHE A 221 5.99 25.69 -9.13
C PHE A 221 6.29 26.88 -8.23
N VAL A 222 6.24 26.72 -6.90
CA VAL A 222 6.52 27.84 -5.98
C VAL A 222 7.94 28.36 -6.19
N LEU A 223 8.92 27.46 -6.34
CA LEU A 223 10.34 27.81 -6.48
C LEU A 223 10.72 28.35 -7.87
N SER A 224 10.22 27.74 -8.94
CA SER A 224 10.68 28.00 -10.32
C SER A 224 9.65 28.65 -11.24
N GLY A 225 8.37 28.67 -10.84
CA GLY A 225 7.27 29.09 -11.71
C GLY A 225 6.90 28.08 -12.80
N THR A 226 7.57 26.93 -12.86
CA THR A 226 7.24 25.86 -13.81
C THR A 226 5.81 25.38 -13.61
N VAL A 227 5.01 25.44 -14.67
CA VAL A 227 3.58 25.10 -14.65
C VAL A 227 3.39 23.58 -14.50
N PRO A 228 2.73 23.11 -13.43
CA PRO A 228 2.39 21.69 -13.30
C PRO A 228 1.39 21.26 -14.37
N ILE A 229 1.65 20.10 -15.00
CA ILE A 229 0.82 19.57 -16.08
C ILE A 229 -0.19 18.59 -15.52
N LEU A 230 -1.48 18.92 -15.64
CA LEU A 230 -2.56 18.01 -15.31
C LEU A 230 -2.75 16.99 -16.44
N PRO A 231 -2.83 15.68 -16.14
CA PRO A 231 -3.11 14.68 -17.16
C PRO A 231 -4.61 14.53 -17.42
N ARG A 232 -4.97 14.04 -18.61
CA ARG A 232 -6.38 13.66 -18.91
C ARG A 232 -6.85 12.49 -18.06
N GLY A 233 -5.92 11.71 -17.51
CA GLY A 233 -6.23 10.62 -16.61
C GLY A 233 -4.99 9.80 -16.24
N ARG A 234 -5.14 8.97 -15.22
CA ARG A 234 -4.13 8.03 -14.75
C ARG A 234 -4.74 6.65 -14.63
N VAL A 235 -3.99 5.64 -15.04
CA VAL A 235 -4.39 4.24 -14.94
C VAL A 235 -3.37 3.50 -14.11
N LYS A 236 -3.83 2.87 -13.03
CA LYS A 236 -2.98 2.07 -12.14
C LYS A 236 -3.48 0.64 -12.07
N LEU A 237 -2.59 -0.32 -12.35
CA LEU A 237 -2.83 -1.73 -12.06
C LEU A 237 -2.08 -2.13 -10.80
N SER A 238 -2.85 -2.50 -9.78
CA SER A 238 -2.32 -3.02 -8.51
C SER A 238 -2.65 -4.49 -8.36
N TRP A 239 -1.72 -5.26 -7.79
CA TRP A 239 -1.94 -6.66 -7.43
C TRP A 239 -2.18 -6.74 -5.93
N ARG A 240 -3.27 -7.37 -5.51
CA ARG A 240 -3.60 -7.62 -4.11
C ARG A 240 -3.91 -9.10 -3.92
N MET A 241 -3.94 -9.56 -2.67
CA MET A 241 -4.36 -10.93 -2.31
C MET A 241 -5.77 -11.26 -2.81
N SER A 242 -6.66 -10.26 -2.88
CA SER A 242 -8.01 -10.40 -3.42
C SER A 242 -8.07 -10.37 -4.95
N GLY A 243 -6.93 -10.22 -5.62
CA GLY A 243 -6.81 -10.14 -7.06
C GLY A 243 -6.33 -8.78 -7.58
N PRO A 244 -6.13 -8.68 -8.90
CA PRO A 244 -5.72 -7.45 -9.57
C PRO A 244 -6.83 -6.39 -9.53
N ARG A 245 -6.46 -5.13 -9.31
CA ARG A 245 -7.36 -3.98 -9.33
C ARG A 245 -6.85 -2.92 -10.29
N ILE A 246 -7.71 -2.53 -11.23
CA ILE A 246 -7.50 -1.40 -12.13
C ILE A 246 -8.19 -0.18 -11.50
N THR A 247 -7.43 0.87 -11.23
CA THR A 247 -7.94 2.18 -10.83
C THR A 247 -7.81 3.13 -12.02
N LEU A 248 -8.91 3.81 -12.35
CA LEU A 248 -8.97 4.83 -13.40
C LEU A 248 -9.31 6.17 -12.75
N GLU A 249 -8.41 7.12 -12.87
CA GLU A 249 -8.67 8.53 -12.60
C GLU A 249 -8.78 9.22 -13.96
N VAL A 250 -9.87 9.95 -14.23
CA VAL A 250 -10.17 10.46 -15.58
C VAL A 250 -10.74 11.88 -15.50
N ASP A 251 -10.33 12.75 -16.41
CA ASP A 251 -11.00 14.02 -16.67
C ASP A 251 -12.45 13.69 -17.11
N PRO A 252 -13.48 14.32 -16.51
CA PRO A 252 -14.88 14.04 -16.84
C PRO A 252 -15.26 14.35 -18.30
N ARG A 253 -14.40 15.05 -19.06
CA ARG A 253 -14.55 15.29 -20.49
C ARG A 253 -14.09 14.13 -21.38
N LEU A 254 -13.42 13.12 -20.81
CA LEU A 254 -13.13 11.89 -21.56
C LEU A 254 -14.43 11.23 -22.02
N SER A 255 -14.48 10.87 -23.31
CA SER A 255 -15.65 10.21 -23.85
C SER A 255 -15.83 8.80 -23.24
N ARG A 256 -17.08 8.34 -23.15
CA ARG A 256 -17.40 6.98 -22.67
C ARG A 256 -16.60 5.91 -23.45
N THR A 257 -16.44 6.12 -24.75
CA THR A 257 -15.69 5.22 -25.64
C THR A 257 -14.20 5.20 -25.32
N GLU A 258 -13.58 6.33 -25.03
CA GLU A 258 -12.17 6.39 -24.61
C GLU A 258 -11.97 5.70 -23.26
N VAL A 259 -12.81 5.98 -22.26
CA VAL A 259 -12.74 5.33 -20.95
C VAL A 259 -12.88 3.82 -21.10
N ALA A 260 -13.86 3.34 -21.87
CA ALA A 260 -14.05 1.92 -22.15
C ALA A 260 -12.84 1.31 -22.85
N ARG A 261 -12.26 1.99 -23.86
CA ARG A 261 -11.07 1.53 -24.57
C ARG A 261 -9.86 1.39 -23.64
N ILE A 262 -9.65 2.38 -22.77
CA ILE A 262 -8.57 2.36 -21.77
C ILE A 262 -8.77 1.18 -20.82
N TYR A 263 -9.96 1.03 -20.25
CA TYR A 263 -10.29 -0.09 -19.37
C TYR A 263 -10.09 -1.44 -20.07
N SER A 264 -10.66 -1.64 -21.26
CA SER A 264 -10.56 -2.90 -22.01
C SER A 264 -9.12 -3.28 -22.32
N ARG A 265 -8.29 -2.31 -22.72
CA ARG A 265 -6.85 -2.53 -22.97
C ARG A 265 -6.12 -3.00 -21.72
N TRP A 266 -6.38 -2.37 -20.58
CA TRP A 266 -5.76 -2.73 -19.30
C TRP A 266 -6.29 -4.04 -18.73
N ARG A 267 -7.61 -4.27 -18.83
CA ARG A 267 -8.24 -5.55 -18.47
C ARG A 267 -7.66 -6.69 -19.29
N GLY A 268 -7.43 -6.51 -20.60
CA GLY A 268 -6.82 -7.51 -21.46
C GLY A 268 -5.41 -7.94 -21.07
N ARG A 269 -4.67 -7.09 -20.33
CA ARG A 269 -3.35 -7.44 -19.76
C ARG A 269 -3.46 -8.39 -18.56
N VAL A 270 -4.62 -8.45 -17.93
CA VAL A 270 -4.89 -9.18 -16.69
C VAL A 270 -5.69 -10.46 -16.97
N PHE A 271 -6.78 -10.32 -17.72
CA PHE A 271 -7.71 -11.39 -18.03
C PHE A 271 -7.87 -11.52 -19.55
N GLN A 272 -7.57 -12.71 -20.07
CA GLN A 272 -7.86 -13.06 -21.46
C GLN A 272 -9.30 -13.60 -21.57
N GLY A 273 -10.05 -13.11 -22.55
CA GLY A 273 -11.43 -13.54 -22.82
C GLY A 273 -12.52 -12.81 -22.03
N ALA A 274 -13.77 -13.22 -22.26
CA ALA A 274 -14.95 -12.69 -21.59
C ALA A 274 -15.02 -13.18 -20.14
N ASP A 275 -15.28 -12.26 -19.20
CA ASP A 275 -15.57 -12.63 -17.82
C ASP A 275 -16.97 -13.25 -17.78
N LYS A 276 -17.06 -14.54 -17.49
CA LYS A 276 -18.35 -15.22 -17.36
C LYS A 276 -18.73 -15.21 -15.89
N PRO A 277 -19.94 -14.77 -15.53
CA PRO A 277 -20.42 -14.79 -14.15
C PRO A 277 -20.20 -16.18 -13.54
N ILE A 278 -19.63 -16.22 -12.32
CA ILE A 278 -19.46 -17.48 -11.64
C ILE A 278 -20.80 -17.96 -11.07
N GLU A 279 -21.23 -19.15 -11.48
CA GLU A 279 -22.43 -19.76 -10.94
C GLU A 279 -22.26 -20.07 -9.44
N ARG A 280 -23.36 -19.98 -8.68
CA ARG A 280 -23.37 -20.22 -7.23
C ARG A 280 -22.75 -21.56 -6.85
N LYS A 281 -23.02 -22.63 -7.62
CA LYS A 281 -22.42 -23.96 -7.44
C LYS A 281 -20.90 -23.92 -7.58
N ALA A 282 -20.40 -23.26 -8.62
CA ALA A 282 -18.96 -23.13 -8.85
C ALA A 282 -18.27 -22.31 -7.75
N ALA A 283 -18.87 -21.21 -7.31
CA ALA A 283 -18.33 -20.43 -6.19
C ALA A 283 -18.24 -21.27 -4.90
N ARG A 284 -19.26 -22.08 -4.60
CA ARG A 284 -19.25 -22.97 -3.42
C ARG A 284 -18.27 -24.13 -3.55
N LEU A 285 -18.12 -24.71 -4.74
CA LEU A 285 -17.10 -25.72 -5.03
C LEU A 285 -15.69 -25.18 -4.79
N ALA A 286 -15.41 -23.93 -5.18
CA ALA A 286 -14.12 -23.29 -4.94
C ALA A 286 -13.81 -23.15 -3.43
N VAL A 287 -14.78 -22.67 -2.65
CA VAL A 287 -14.64 -22.55 -1.18
C VAL A 287 -14.42 -23.92 -0.55
N PHE A 288 -15.23 -24.91 -0.92
CA PHE A 288 -15.08 -26.28 -0.43
C PHE A 288 -13.70 -26.85 -0.76
N ALA A 289 -13.21 -26.62 -1.99
CA ALA A 289 -11.89 -27.09 -2.40
C ALA A 289 -10.75 -26.46 -1.57
N GLU A 290 -10.89 -25.20 -1.15
CA GLU A 290 -9.92 -24.55 -0.25
C GLU A 290 -10.03 -25.08 1.18
N GLU A 291 -11.24 -25.14 1.72
CA GLU A 291 -11.55 -25.62 3.08
C GLU A 291 -10.94 -27.00 3.36
N TYR A 292 -10.99 -27.90 2.38
CA TYR A 292 -10.53 -29.28 2.52
C TYR A 292 -9.17 -29.57 1.84
N ARG A 293 -8.47 -28.55 1.34
CA ARG A 293 -7.24 -28.71 0.56
C ARG A 293 -6.21 -29.60 1.25
N ASP A 294 -5.97 -29.34 2.53
CA ASP A 294 -4.94 -29.98 3.33
C ASP A 294 -5.50 -31.04 4.31
N SER A 295 -6.74 -31.46 4.11
CA SER A 295 -7.43 -32.45 4.97
C SER A 295 -6.84 -33.86 4.90
N GLY A 296 -6.00 -34.16 3.91
CA GLY A 296 -5.46 -35.52 3.68
C GLY A 296 -6.44 -36.51 3.04
N LEU A 297 -7.72 -36.15 2.93
CA LEU A 297 -8.79 -36.99 2.38
C LEU A 297 -8.64 -37.22 0.88
N SER A 298 -9.13 -38.37 0.41
CA SER A 298 -9.25 -38.69 -1.01
C SER A 298 -10.40 -37.92 -1.65
N TRP A 299 -10.34 -37.73 -2.98
CA TRP A 299 -11.43 -37.09 -3.73
C TRP A 299 -12.77 -37.82 -3.62
N ARG A 300 -12.78 -39.14 -3.36
CA ARG A 300 -14.01 -39.91 -3.16
C ARG A 300 -14.66 -39.54 -1.82
N GLU A 301 -13.87 -39.41 -0.75
CA GLU A 301 -14.36 -39.01 0.57
C GLU A 301 -14.86 -37.55 0.54
N LEU A 302 -14.09 -36.66 -0.09
CA LEU A 302 -14.49 -35.26 -0.25
C LEU A 302 -15.79 -35.11 -1.08
N MET A 303 -15.98 -35.95 -2.09
CA MET A 303 -17.22 -35.97 -2.88
C MET A 303 -18.42 -36.40 -2.02
N ALA A 304 -18.25 -37.37 -1.11
CA ALA A 304 -19.32 -37.78 -0.20
C ALA A 304 -19.72 -36.65 0.76
N ILE A 305 -18.73 -35.96 1.34
CA ILE A 305 -18.96 -34.78 2.19
C ILE A 305 -19.68 -33.68 1.41
N TRP A 306 -19.24 -33.39 0.18
CA TRP A 306 -19.90 -32.43 -0.70
C TRP A 306 -21.36 -32.82 -0.97
N ASN A 307 -21.61 -34.07 -1.37
CA ASN A 307 -22.94 -34.57 -1.70
C ASN A 307 -23.90 -34.53 -0.51
N GLN A 308 -23.38 -34.70 0.71
CA GLN A 308 -24.16 -34.57 1.94
C GLN A 308 -24.48 -33.09 2.24
N LYS A 309 -23.51 -32.19 2.07
CA LYS A 309 -23.66 -30.75 2.35
C LYS A 309 -24.48 -30.01 1.28
N TYR A 310 -24.45 -30.49 0.04
CA TYR A 310 -25.09 -29.89 -1.13
C TYR A 310 -25.81 -30.96 -1.98
N PRO A 311 -26.95 -31.51 -1.51
CA PRO A 311 -27.65 -32.62 -2.17
C PRO A 311 -28.17 -32.28 -3.58
N ASP A 312 -28.52 -31.03 -3.84
CA ASP A 312 -28.98 -30.59 -5.17
C ASP A 312 -27.84 -30.54 -6.21
N TRP A 313 -26.58 -30.58 -5.76
CA TRP A 313 -25.38 -30.43 -6.59
C TRP A 313 -24.48 -31.66 -6.57
N GLN A 314 -25.08 -32.82 -6.36
CA GLN A 314 -24.36 -34.07 -6.21
C GLN A 314 -23.49 -34.44 -7.41
N TYR A 315 -22.44 -35.20 -7.10
CA TYR A 315 -21.53 -35.83 -8.05
C TYR A 315 -21.50 -37.33 -7.81
N HIS A 316 -21.49 -38.12 -8.89
CA HIS A 316 -21.38 -39.58 -8.80
C HIS A 316 -19.99 -40.08 -9.18
N THR A 317 -19.17 -39.24 -9.82
CA THR A 317 -17.84 -39.61 -10.32
C THR A 317 -16.77 -38.76 -9.64
N PRO A 318 -15.88 -39.37 -8.82
CA PRO A 318 -14.83 -38.64 -8.12
C PRO A 318 -13.90 -37.84 -9.04
N ALA A 319 -13.62 -38.35 -10.25
CA ALA A 319 -12.79 -37.65 -11.24
C ALA A 319 -13.43 -36.34 -11.74
N HIS A 320 -14.75 -36.35 -12.01
CA HIS A 320 -15.49 -35.16 -12.41
C HIS A 320 -15.58 -34.15 -11.27
N PHE A 321 -15.81 -34.63 -10.05
CA PHE A 321 -15.80 -33.80 -8.86
C PHE A 321 -14.45 -33.10 -8.66
N ALA A 322 -13.36 -33.86 -8.67
CA ALA A 322 -12.00 -33.34 -8.51
C ALA A 322 -11.68 -32.28 -9.57
N ARG A 323 -11.95 -32.56 -10.86
CA ARG A 323 -11.73 -31.61 -11.95
C ARG A 323 -12.54 -30.33 -11.75
N ASN A 324 -13.81 -30.44 -11.36
CA ASN A 324 -14.67 -29.27 -11.18
C ASN A 324 -14.29 -28.45 -9.96
N CYS A 325 -13.89 -29.07 -8.84
CA CYS A 325 -13.32 -28.37 -7.68
C CYS A 325 -12.08 -27.57 -8.09
N GLN A 326 -11.16 -28.19 -8.83
CA GLN A 326 -9.95 -27.53 -9.31
C GLN A 326 -10.28 -26.36 -10.25
N LEU A 327 -11.14 -26.57 -11.26
CA LEU A 327 -11.51 -25.52 -12.20
C LEU A 327 -12.28 -24.37 -11.53
N ALA A 328 -13.21 -24.70 -10.63
CA ALA A 328 -13.96 -23.71 -9.87
C ALA A 328 -13.01 -22.86 -9.01
N TRP A 329 -12.07 -23.49 -8.32
CA TRP A 329 -11.08 -22.79 -7.53
C TRP A 329 -10.20 -21.87 -8.38
N GLN A 330 -9.66 -22.36 -9.51
CA GLN A 330 -8.85 -21.55 -10.42
C GLN A 330 -9.62 -20.35 -10.98
N ARG A 331 -10.93 -20.50 -11.24
CA ARG A 331 -11.79 -19.39 -11.69
C ARG A 331 -12.00 -18.34 -10.62
N VAL A 332 -12.17 -18.74 -9.36
CA VAL A 332 -12.36 -17.78 -8.24
C VAL A 332 -11.08 -17.06 -7.89
N THR A 333 -9.96 -17.78 -7.83
CA THR A 333 -8.68 -17.22 -7.35
C THR A 333 -7.84 -16.60 -8.47
N GLY A 334 -8.08 -16.98 -9.72
CA GLY A 334 -7.22 -16.64 -10.86
C GLY A 334 -5.88 -17.39 -10.86
N GLU A 335 -5.67 -18.32 -9.93
CA GLU A 335 -4.42 -19.07 -9.77
C GLU A 335 -4.51 -20.47 -10.41
N LYS A 336 -3.37 -21.14 -10.62
CA LYS A 336 -3.36 -22.56 -11.01
C LYS A 336 -3.48 -23.45 -9.78
N TRP A 337 -4.30 -24.51 -9.86
CA TRP A 337 -4.44 -25.46 -8.76
C TRP A 337 -3.09 -26.12 -8.45
N PRO A 338 -2.61 -26.10 -7.20
CA PRO A 338 -1.30 -26.64 -6.85
C PRO A 338 -1.28 -28.15 -7.04
N ARG A 339 -0.31 -28.66 -7.81
CA ARG A 339 -0.02 -30.10 -7.85
C ARG A 339 0.63 -30.50 -6.54
N LYS A 340 0.09 -31.49 -5.82
CA LYS A 340 0.81 -32.12 -4.69
C LYS A 340 2.15 -32.61 -5.24
N LYS A 341 3.26 -32.14 -4.67
CA LYS A 341 4.55 -32.80 -4.89
C LYS A 341 4.37 -34.23 -4.39
N GLU A 342 4.54 -35.22 -5.26
CA GLU A 342 4.61 -36.62 -4.84
C GLU A 342 5.72 -36.72 -3.80
N GLY A 343 5.33 -36.94 -2.55
CA GLY A 343 6.26 -37.30 -1.51
C GLY A 343 6.93 -38.61 -1.90
N LYS A 344 8.26 -38.67 -1.78
CA LYS A 344 9.05 -39.91 -1.73
C LYS A 344 8.27 -40.99 -0.97
N ARG A 345 7.61 -41.90 -1.69
CA ARG A 345 7.12 -43.16 -1.14
C ARG A 345 8.21 -44.21 -1.37
N ARG A 346 8.88 -44.55 -0.26
CA ARG A 346 9.59 -45.79 0.10
C ARG A 346 10.04 -46.76 -1.02
N GLY A 347 11.34 -47.05 -1.02
CA GLY A 347 11.98 -48.32 -1.35
C GLY A 347 13.44 -48.23 -0.87
N LYS A 348 14.01 -49.08 -0.02
CA LYS A 348 13.86 -50.53 0.13
C LYS A 348 14.08 -50.94 1.60
N GLU A 349 13.24 -51.81 2.12
CA GLU A 349 13.72 -52.96 2.89
C GLU A 349 13.77 -54.15 1.93
N ALA A 350 14.93 -54.82 1.87
CA ALA A 350 15.13 -56.27 1.68
C ALA A 350 16.50 -56.54 1.02
N GLY A 351 17.34 -57.32 1.72
CA GLY A 351 18.29 -58.22 1.08
C GLY A 351 19.74 -58.14 1.52
N ALA A 352 20.06 -58.86 2.61
CA ALA A 352 21.22 -59.74 2.78
C ALA A 352 22.59 -59.32 2.21
N ARG A 353 23.56 -59.11 3.11
CA ARG A 353 24.69 -60.03 3.31
C ARG A 353 25.29 -59.87 4.69
#